data_AF-A0A9X3NV45-F1
#
_entry.id   AF-A0A9X3NV45-F1
#
_cell.length_a   1.000
_cell.length_b   1.000
_cell.length_c   1.000
_cell.angle_alpha   90.00
_cell.angle_beta   90.00
_cell.angle_gamma   90.00
#
_symmetry.space_group_name_H-M   'P 1'
#
loop_
_entity.id
_entity.type
_entity.pdbx_description
1 polymer ?
#
loop_
_entity_poly.entity_id
_entity_poly.type
_entity_poly.pdbx_seq_one_letter_code
_entity_poly.pdbx_strand_id
1 'polypeptide(L)'
;MARPRRPRRADVEIEAAATAEEVTFHDRPSVASGFTGDPDPDSAHGGDRRNLPDRVEPHTTYYDIRVDYRIAGLVADAVGTEDPEDPEDTETRGDDPGKDAPTR
;
A
#
# COMPACT_ATOMS: atom_id res chain seq x y z
N MET A 1 -3.74 8.93 -14.21
CA MET A 1 -4.34 10.06 -13.46
C MET A 1 -3.26 11.10 -13.28
N ALA A 2 -3.44 12.32 -13.79
CA ALA A 2 -2.44 13.39 -13.67
C ALA A 2 -2.01 13.62 -12.21
N ARG A 3 -0.75 14.01 -11.99
CA ARG A 3 -0.21 14.31 -10.66
C ARG A 3 -1.12 15.33 -9.95
N PRO A 4 -1.65 15.00 -8.76
CA PRO A 4 -2.52 15.93 -8.05
C PRO A 4 -1.73 17.17 -7.60
N ARG A 5 -2.41 18.31 -7.58
CA ARG A 5 -1.86 19.52 -6.96
C ARG A 5 -1.61 19.25 -5.48
N ARG A 6 -0.53 19.80 -4.95
CA ARG A 6 -0.17 19.65 -3.54
C ARG A 6 -1.33 20.13 -2.65
N PRO A 7 -1.89 19.28 -1.77
CA PRO A 7 -2.87 19.72 -0.79
C PRO A 7 -2.25 20.80 0.11
N ARG A 8 -3.02 21.82 0.48
CA ARG A 8 -2.50 22.92 1.34
C ARG A 8 -2.20 22.47 2.77
N ARG A 9 -2.69 21.30 3.18
CA ARG A 9 -2.70 20.82 4.58
C ARG A 9 -2.04 19.46 4.79
N ALA A 10 -1.33 18.90 3.82
CA ALA A 10 -0.71 17.59 4.02
C ALA A 10 0.37 17.65 5.12
N ASP A 11 0.27 16.77 6.11
CA ASP A 11 1.28 16.60 7.16
C ASP A 11 2.49 15.81 6.64
N VAL A 12 2.22 14.85 5.75
CA VAL A 12 3.24 14.03 5.10
C VAL A 12 3.07 14.07 3.58
N GLU A 13 4.21 14.16 2.90
CA GLU A 13 4.28 14.12 1.44
C GLU A 13 5.48 13.27 1.01
N ILE A 14 5.23 12.32 0.10
CA ILE A 14 6.23 11.46 -0.51
C ILE A 14 6.18 11.68 -2.02
N GLU A 15 7.34 11.97 -2.61
CA GLU A 15 7.49 12.14 -4.05
C GLU A 15 8.52 11.15 -4.61
N ALA A 16 8.23 10.65 -5.80
CA ALA A 16 9.16 9.82 -6.56
C ALA A 16 9.22 10.32 -8.01
N ALA A 17 10.41 10.32 -8.60
CA ALA A 17 10.60 10.67 -10.00
C ALA A 17 11.51 9.66 -10.69
N ALA A 18 11.14 9.26 -11.90
CA ALA A 18 11.94 8.42 -12.77
C ALA A 18 12.09 9.09 -14.14
N THR A 19 13.32 9.05 -14.68
CA THR A 19 13.66 9.63 -15.98
C THR A 19 14.45 8.64 -16.82
N ALA A 20 14.24 8.68 -18.13
CA ALA A 20 15.03 7.92 -19.08
C ALA A 20 15.16 8.69 -20.40
N GLU A 21 16.34 8.65 -21.02
CA GLU A 21 16.54 9.19 -22.37
C GLU A 21 15.85 8.31 -23.41
N GLU A 22 15.94 6.99 -23.22
CA GLU A 22 15.35 5.97 -24.07
C GLU A 22 14.87 4.80 -23.22
N VAL A 23 13.70 4.25 -23.53
CA VAL A 23 13.22 2.99 -22.95
C VAL A 23 12.42 2.20 -23.97
N THR A 24 12.66 0.89 -24.00
CA THR A 24 11.88 -0.06 -24.82
C THR A 24 11.26 -1.10 -23.90
N PHE A 25 9.93 -1.25 -23.98
CA PHE A 25 9.21 -2.26 -23.22
C PHE A 25 9.06 -3.51 -24.08
N HIS A 26 9.60 -4.64 -23.62
CA HIS A 26 9.42 -5.93 -24.33
C HIS A 26 7.99 -6.46 -24.19
N ASP A 27 7.39 -6.25 -23.02
CA ASP A 27 6.01 -6.61 -22.72
C ASP A 27 5.29 -5.42 -22.09
N ARG A 28 3.96 -5.42 -22.16
CA ARG A 28 3.16 -4.39 -21.51
C ARG A 28 3.18 -4.60 -19.99
N PRO A 29 3.72 -3.66 -19.20
CA PRO A 29 3.77 -3.80 -17.76
C PRO A 29 2.35 -3.73 -17.16
N SER A 30 2.12 -4.57 -16.15
CA SER A 30 0.97 -4.41 -15.25
C SER A 30 1.35 -3.40 -14.17
N VAL A 31 0.64 -2.27 -14.11
CA VAL A 31 0.94 -1.21 -13.15
C VAL A 31 -0.23 -1.10 -12.17
N ALA A 32 0.06 -1.29 -10.89
CA ALA A 32 -0.87 -1.06 -9.80
C ALA A 32 -0.18 -0.19 -8.74
N SER A 33 -0.92 0.79 -8.21
CA SER A 33 -0.50 1.57 -7.05
C SER A 33 -1.51 1.32 -5.93
N GLY A 34 -1.05 0.74 -4.83
CA GLY A 34 -1.85 0.57 -3.61
C GLY A 34 -1.44 1.62 -2.58
N PHE A 35 -2.41 2.13 -1.84
CA PHE A 35 -2.18 2.93 -0.65
C PHE A 35 -2.90 2.26 0.51
N THR A 36 -2.16 1.96 1.57
CA THR A 36 -2.70 1.37 2.82
C THR A 36 -2.62 2.41 3.92
N GLY A 37 -3.78 2.76 4.47
CA GLY A 37 -3.99 3.79 5.48
C GLY A 37 -5.37 4.41 5.25
N ASP A 38 -6.12 4.75 6.31
CA ASP A 38 -7.41 5.45 6.20
C ASP A 38 -7.17 6.83 5.59
N PRO A 39 -7.36 7.01 4.28
CA PRO A 39 -7.10 8.27 3.64
C PRO A 39 -8.31 9.13 3.97
N ASP A 40 -8.12 10.14 4.83
CA ASP A 40 -9.07 11.24 4.92
C ASP A 40 -9.38 11.74 3.49
N PRO A 41 -10.62 12.18 3.16
CA PRO A 41 -10.97 12.72 1.83
C PRO A 41 -10.01 13.78 1.28
N ASP A 42 -9.17 14.40 2.12
CA ASP A 42 -8.10 15.33 1.72
C ASP A 42 -6.79 14.65 1.24
N SER A 43 -6.70 13.33 1.26
CA SER A 43 -5.54 12.56 0.80
C SER A 43 -5.47 12.53 -0.73
N ALA A 44 -4.30 12.88 -1.28
CA ALA A 44 -4.08 12.97 -2.71
C ALA A 44 -2.98 12.02 -3.17
N HIS A 45 -3.30 11.15 -4.13
CA HIS A 45 -2.34 10.26 -4.79
C HIS A 45 -2.45 10.36 -6.31
N GLY A 46 -1.33 10.23 -7.02
CA GLY A 46 -1.34 10.17 -8.48
C GLY A 46 0.01 10.47 -9.10
N GLY A 47 0.10 10.31 -10.41
CA GLY A 47 1.37 10.48 -11.12
C GLY A 47 1.20 11.05 -12.52
N ASP A 48 2.09 11.96 -12.87
CA ASP A 48 2.12 12.55 -14.19
C ASP A 48 3.19 11.90 -15.05
N ARG A 49 2.95 11.85 -16.36
CA ARG A 49 3.84 11.23 -17.33
C ARG A 49 4.10 12.19 -18.49
N ARG A 50 5.37 12.39 -18.82
CA ARG A 50 5.81 13.07 -20.03
C ARG A 50 6.36 12.06 -21.02
N ASN A 51 5.93 12.18 -22.29
CA ASN A 51 6.35 11.35 -23.43
C ASN A 51 6.16 9.84 -23.23
N LEU A 52 5.31 9.45 -22.28
CA LEU A 52 4.97 8.07 -22.00
C LEU A 52 3.46 7.94 -21.84
N PRO A 53 2.78 7.16 -22.69
CA PRO A 53 1.34 6.97 -22.60
C PRO A 53 0.95 6.22 -21.32
N ASP A 54 -0.34 6.31 -20.95
CA ASP A 54 -0.89 5.53 -19.85
C ASP A 54 -0.74 4.01 -20.10
N ARG A 55 -0.93 3.60 -21.36
CA ARG A 55 -0.71 2.25 -21.85
C ARG A 55 0.40 2.26 -22.91
N VAL A 56 1.53 1.61 -22.60
CA VAL A 56 2.65 1.46 -23.53
C VAL A 56 2.41 0.29 -24.49
N GLU A 57 2.98 0.41 -25.67
CA GLU A 57 2.96 -0.62 -26.70
C GLU A 57 4.24 -1.46 -26.63
N PRO A 58 4.15 -2.81 -26.71
CA PRO A 58 5.32 -3.68 -26.77
C PRO A 58 6.23 -3.32 -27.95
N HIS A 59 7.53 -3.47 -27.74
CA HIS A 59 8.59 -3.23 -28.72
C HIS A 59 8.65 -1.82 -29.29
N THR A 60 7.95 -0.86 -28.65
CA THR A 60 8.04 0.56 -28.99
C THR A 60 9.04 1.24 -28.09
N THR A 61 9.92 2.02 -28.72
CA THR A 61 10.92 2.84 -28.02
C THR A 61 10.35 4.22 -27.76
N TYR A 62 10.39 4.65 -26.49
CA TYR A 62 9.97 5.98 -26.04
C TYR A 62 11.20 6.78 -25.63
N TYR A 63 11.15 8.09 -25.83
CA TYR A 63 12.28 9.00 -25.63
C TYR A 63 11.93 10.17 -24.71
N ASP A 64 12.95 10.71 -24.02
CA ASP A 64 12.81 11.82 -23.07
C ASP A 64 11.64 11.60 -22.09
N ILE A 65 11.67 10.47 -21.42
CA ILE A 65 10.62 10.02 -20.51
C ILE A 65 10.82 10.66 -19.16
N ARG A 66 9.72 11.14 -18.58
CA ARG A 66 9.64 11.49 -17.17
C ARG A 66 8.35 10.99 -16.56
N VAL A 67 8.46 10.34 -15.41
CA VAL A 67 7.33 9.92 -14.58
C VAL A 67 7.53 10.52 -13.21
N ASP A 68 6.57 11.33 -12.76
CA ASP A 68 6.54 11.89 -11.41
C ASP A 68 5.36 11.30 -10.65
N TYR A 69 5.56 10.84 -9.43
CA TYR A 69 4.52 10.31 -8.56
C TYR A 69 4.49 11.07 -7.23
N ARG A 70 3.29 11.26 -6.69
CA ARG A 70 3.07 11.94 -5.42
C ARG A 70 2.05 11.19 -4.59
N ILE A 71 2.35 11.08 -3.30
CA ILE A 71 1.42 10.73 -2.23
C ILE A 71 1.46 11.85 -1.20
N ALA A 72 0.30 12.37 -0.83
CA ALA A 72 0.17 13.36 0.24
C ALA A 72 -1.05 13.02 1.10
N GLY A 73 -0.90 13.13 2.42
CA GLY A 73 -1.95 12.78 3.36
C GLY A 73 -1.81 13.49 4.71
N LEU A 74 -2.85 13.37 5.52
CA LEU A 74 -2.85 13.78 6.92
C LEU A 74 -2.39 12.61 7.78
N VAL A 75 -1.67 12.90 8.87
CA VAL A 75 -1.41 11.88 9.89
C VAL A 75 -2.56 11.97 10.88
N ALA A 76 -3.43 10.95 10.91
CA ALA A 76 -4.45 10.88 11.94
C ALA A 76 -3.79 10.82 13.32
N ASP A 77 -4.22 11.65 14.26
CA ASP A 77 -3.85 11.48 15.67
C ASP A 77 -4.28 10.07 16.08
N ALA A 78 -3.33 9.26 16.53
CA ALA A 78 -3.59 7.92 17.03
C ALA A 78 -4.42 8.00 18.32
N VAL A 79 -5.74 8.18 18.20
CA VAL A 79 -6.66 7.82 19.27
C VAL A 79 -6.79 6.31 19.18
N GLY A 80 -6.14 5.62 20.12
CA GLY A 80 -5.80 4.20 20.05
C GLY A 80 -6.90 3.31 19.47
N THR A 81 -6.62 2.69 18.33
CA THR A 81 -7.12 1.35 18.07
C THR A 81 -6.40 0.44 19.05
N GLU A 82 -7.07 0.20 20.18
CA GLU A 82 -6.81 -0.99 20.99
C GLU A 82 -6.85 -2.17 20.00
N ASP A 83 -5.71 -2.86 19.85
CA ASP A 83 -5.67 -4.14 19.15
C ASP A 83 -6.82 -4.99 19.73
N PRO A 84 -7.71 -5.58 18.92
CA PRO A 84 -8.67 -6.53 19.46
C PRO A 84 -7.86 -7.60 20.16
N GLU A 85 -8.03 -7.72 21.48
CA GLU A 85 -7.38 -8.74 22.29
C GLU A 85 -7.53 -10.08 21.57
N ASP A 86 -6.39 -10.68 21.21
CA ASP A 86 -6.32 -12.06 20.73
C ASP A 86 -7.02 -12.91 21.80
N PRO A 87 -8.20 -13.49 21.53
CA PRO A 87 -8.89 -14.26 22.55
C PRO A 87 -8.00 -15.44 22.86
N GLU A 88 -7.38 -15.38 24.04
CA GLU A 88 -6.45 -16.37 24.56
C GLU A 88 -6.93 -17.78 24.20
N ASP A 89 -5.99 -18.59 23.68
CA ASP A 89 -6.11 -20.03 23.56
C ASP A 89 -6.74 -20.58 24.84
N THR A 90 -8.07 -20.78 24.81
CA THR A 90 -8.74 -21.57 25.82
C THR A 90 -8.34 -23.02 25.56
N GLU A 91 -7.14 -23.39 26.04
CA GLU A 91 -6.82 -24.78 26.35
C GLU A 91 -7.92 -25.26 27.29
N THR A 92 -8.93 -25.90 26.70
CA THR A 92 -9.86 -26.73 27.45
C THR A 92 -9.03 -27.89 27.98
N ARG A 93 -8.49 -27.71 29.18
CA ARG A 93 -7.96 -28.76 30.03
C ARG A 93 -9.06 -29.81 30.12
N GLY A 94 -8.94 -30.87 29.31
CA GLY A 94 -9.80 -32.02 29.40
C GLY A 94 -9.79 -32.51 30.84
N ASP A 95 -10.98 -32.53 31.43
CA ASP A 95 -11.27 -33.30 32.64
C ASP A 95 -10.88 -34.76 32.37
N ASP A 96 -9.71 -35.15 32.87
CA ASP A 96 -9.33 -36.55 33.05
C ASP A 96 -9.53 -36.89 34.54
N PRO A 97 -10.66 -37.49 34.93
CA PRO A 97 -10.84 -37.94 36.30
C PRO A 97 -9.98 -39.19 36.49
N GLY A 98 -8.81 -38.98 37.09
CA GLY A 98 -7.90 -40.03 37.50
C GLY A 98 -8.56 -41.05 38.43
N LYS A 99 -8.36 -42.32 38.09
CA LYS A 99 -8.13 -43.48 38.97
C LYS A 99 -8.84 -43.50 40.33
N ASP A 100 -9.81 -44.41 40.44
CA ASP A 100 -10.00 -45.19 41.66
C ASP A 100 -9.69 -46.66 41.37
N ALA A 101 -8.54 -47.12 41.85
CA ALA A 101 -8.36 -48.53 42.22
C ALA A 101 -8.74 -48.65 43.71
N PRO A 102 -9.26 -49.81 44.13
CA PRO A 102 -8.39 -50.56 45.03
C PRO A 102 -8.38 -52.08 44.80
N THR A 103 -7.20 -52.60 45.10
CA THR A 103 -6.80 -53.99 45.36
C THR A 103 -7.76 -54.75 46.28
N ARG A 104 -8.19 -55.96 45.88
CA ARG A 104 -7.88 -57.23 46.58
C ARG A 104 -8.21 -58.46 45.72
#